data_AF-A0A4P9WFS2-F1
#
_entry.id   AF-A0A4P9WFS2-F1
#
_cell.length_a   1.000
_cell.length_b   1.000
_cell.length_c   1.000
_cell.angle_alpha   90.00
_cell.angle_beta   90.00
_cell.angle_gamma   90.00
#
_symmetry.space_group_name_H-M   'P 1'
#
loop_
_entity.id
_entity.type
_entity.pdbx_description
1 polymer ?
#
loop_
_entity_poly.entity_id
_entity_poly.type
_entity_poly.pdbx_seq_one_letter_code
_entity_poly.pdbx_strand_id
1 'polypeptide(L)'
;YTRAYETCKAEVERIVAECSRQEDNRQDAFCDLDFDLEGDRRDCLFSLDQDTGEEPDSKRIKEIFEWPTFFGDEIKAQEITQGELSNCWFLAALATVTRLPWGIKNICVAQNEEFGVYGFVFRRDGEWTSVVVNDQVEKAITLNRNGEPSSQSVRSLGDNSAPHFARSHEPRKTWLSMLEKAFAKLHGDYGALGWGFTGEGVEDLAGGVTSEYSPKKILNPDSFWTNELLKVNDDFLFGCSIDSRLVEEEYKQSNDDGDVMTLTGLASDHAYSVLRAVEKKGKRLVFISDPRRTEEWTGRWSNNSQAWTEEWKRVLDYQPQNDGCFWMEYSDFLKEWTHIERVRLFNKSWWAVASHWVEVSPIRPATWEQLFFLVTLTKDSPAVIVLSQLDTRYFKGLAGPFNFGLDLKVFNERKEWYTFRSSGPRSVNMELDLPAGRYIVCVKIDCVKID
;
A
#
# COMPACT_ATOMS: atom_id res chain seq x y z
N TYR A 1 -3.00 -4.40 -18.01
CA TYR A 1 -1.94 -3.38 -17.89
C TYR A 1 -1.74 -2.60 -19.19
N THR A 2 -1.22 -3.19 -20.27
CA THR A 2 -0.90 -2.45 -21.53
C THR A 2 -2.03 -1.53 -22.04
N ARG A 3 -3.27 -2.03 -22.07
CA ARG A 3 -4.43 -1.22 -22.47
C ARG A 3 -4.63 0.01 -21.57
N ALA A 4 -4.51 -0.15 -20.25
CA ALA A 4 -4.66 0.95 -19.29
C ALA A 4 -3.49 1.95 -19.41
N TYR A 5 -2.27 1.45 -19.62
CA TYR A 5 -1.09 2.26 -19.91
C TYR A 5 -1.31 3.14 -21.16
N GLU A 6 -1.72 2.54 -22.28
CA GLU A 6 -1.95 3.26 -23.54
C GLU A 6 -3.09 4.27 -23.41
N THR A 7 -4.17 3.91 -22.71
CA THR A 7 -5.32 4.79 -22.44
C THR A 7 -4.88 6.01 -21.63
N CYS A 8 -4.17 5.78 -20.52
CA CYS A 8 -3.67 6.85 -19.66
C CYS A 8 -2.72 7.79 -20.40
N LYS A 9 -1.78 7.23 -21.16
CA LYS A 9 -0.82 8.02 -21.94
C LYS A 9 -1.52 8.89 -22.99
N ALA A 10 -2.47 8.31 -23.73
CA ALA A 10 -3.23 9.04 -24.73
C ALA A 10 -4.08 10.17 -24.11
N GLU A 11 -4.63 9.94 -22.92
CA GLU A 11 -5.38 10.95 -22.18
C GLU A 11 -4.49 12.12 -21.73
N VAL A 12 -3.31 11.84 -21.16
CA VAL A 12 -2.36 12.88 -20.79
C VAL A 12 -1.90 13.67 -22.03
N GLU A 13 -1.58 13.01 -23.13
CA GLU A 13 -1.19 13.66 -24.39
C GLU A 13 -2.32 14.55 -24.94
N ARG A 14 -3.57 14.10 -24.85
CA ARG A 14 -4.76 14.88 -25.23
C ARG A 14 -4.89 16.14 -24.39
N ILE A 15 -4.77 16.03 -23.07
CA ILE A 15 -4.86 17.15 -22.12
C ILE A 15 -3.74 18.17 -22.41
N VAL A 16 -2.50 17.70 -22.59
CA VAL A 16 -1.37 18.57 -22.95
C VAL A 16 -1.62 19.32 -24.24
N ALA A 17 -2.14 18.64 -25.28
CA ALA A 17 -2.46 19.27 -26.56
C ALA A 17 -3.61 20.29 -26.46
N GLU A 18 -4.56 20.07 -25.55
CA GLU A 18 -5.66 21.00 -25.26
C GLU A 18 -5.15 22.26 -24.56
N CYS A 19 -4.39 22.11 -23.46
CA CYS A 19 -3.77 23.24 -22.75
C CYS A 19 -2.83 24.04 -23.66
N SER A 20 -2.05 23.38 -24.53
CA SER A 20 -1.12 24.06 -25.44
C SER A 20 -1.83 24.92 -26.51
N ARG A 21 -3.07 24.60 -26.88
CA ARG A 21 -3.82 25.38 -27.89
C ARG A 21 -4.41 26.67 -27.34
N GLN A 22 -4.50 26.80 -26.03
CA GLN A 22 -5.08 27.95 -25.34
C GLN A 22 -4.03 29.06 -25.10
N GLU A 23 -2.94 29.08 -25.89
CA GLU A 23 -1.71 29.88 -25.79
C GLU A 23 -1.88 31.39 -25.54
N ASP A 24 -3.06 31.98 -25.78
CA ASP A 24 -3.34 33.39 -25.46
C ASP A 24 -3.57 33.67 -23.95
N ASN A 25 -3.78 32.64 -23.12
CA ASN A 25 -3.82 32.74 -21.66
C ASN A 25 -2.91 31.67 -21.04
N ARG A 26 -1.64 32.01 -20.77
CA ARG A 26 -0.69 31.18 -19.98
C ARG A 26 -1.13 30.91 -18.52
N GLN A 27 -2.42 30.93 -18.24
CA GLN A 27 -3.03 30.77 -16.92
C GLN A 27 -3.72 29.42 -16.72
N ASP A 28 -4.04 28.68 -17.77
CA ASP A 28 -4.90 27.50 -17.61
C ASP A 28 -4.05 26.21 -17.57
N ALA A 29 -3.36 26.01 -16.45
CA ALA A 29 -2.86 24.70 -16.06
C ALA A 29 -4.01 23.68 -16.03
N PHE A 30 -3.73 22.39 -16.23
CA PHE A 30 -4.78 21.37 -16.23
C PHE A 30 -5.59 21.42 -14.93
N CYS A 31 -6.91 21.53 -15.04
CA CYS A 31 -7.83 21.44 -13.91
C CYS A 31 -8.56 20.10 -13.96
N ASP A 32 -8.44 19.32 -12.90
CA ASP A 32 -9.10 18.03 -12.78
C ASP A 32 -10.51 18.22 -12.19
N LEU A 33 -11.50 18.38 -13.07
CA LEU A 33 -12.88 18.64 -12.67
C LEU A 33 -13.55 17.44 -11.97
N ASP A 34 -12.99 16.23 -12.12
CA ASP A 34 -13.51 15.03 -11.46
C ASP A 34 -12.93 14.85 -10.05
N PHE A 35 -11.94 15.65 -9.66
CA PHE A 35 -11.29 15.61 -8.35
C PHE A 35 -10.72 16.99 -7.99
N ASP A 36 -11.64 17.95 -7.84
CA ASP A 36 -11.34 19.37 -7.70
C ASP A 36 -11.14 19.80 -6.24
N LEU A 37 -9.88 19.88 -5.81
CA LEU A 37 -9.49 20.30 -4.45
C LEU A 37 -9.72 21.79 -4.16
N GLU A 38 -10.12 22.60 -5.14
CA GLU A 38 -10.48 24.01 -4.97
C GLU A 38 -11.99 24.19 -4.88
N GLY A 39 -12.73 23.64 -5.86
CA GLY A 39 -14.17 23.80 -6.00
C GLY A 39 -14.99 22.77 -5.24
N ASP A 40 -14.46 21.57 -5.02
CA ASP A 40 -15.18 20.43 -4.41
C ASP A 40 -14.33 19.71 -3.35
N ARG A 41 -13.70 20.54 -2.50
CA ARG A 41 -12.71 20.07 -1.53
C ARG A 41 -13.28 19.06 -0.54
N ARG A 42 -14.51 19.25 -0.07
CA ARG A 42 -15.16 18.35 0.88
C ARG A 42 -15.20 16.93 0.33
N ASP A 43 -15.74 16.76 -0.89
CA ASP A 43 -15.97 15.44 -1.48
C ASP A 43 -14.66 14.77 -1.90
N CYS A 44 -13.60 15.55 -2.14
CA CYS A 44 -12.26 15.00 -2.38
C CYS A 44 -11.55 14.55 -1.08
N LEU A 45 -11.82 15.19 0.06
CA LEU A 45 -11.08 14.96 1.31
C LEU A 45 -11.74 13.96 2.25
N PHE A 46 -13.08 13.97 2.34
CA PHE A 46 -13.80 13.25 3.38
C PHE A 46 -14.81 12.28 2.77
N SER A 47 -14.81 11.06 3.29
CA SER A 47 -15.83 10.08 2.94
C SER A 47 -17.21 10.51 3.45
N LEU A 48 -18.28 10.01 2.81
CA LEU A 48 -19.67 10.40 3.10
C LEU A 48 -20.13 10.14 4.55
N ASP A 49 -19.49 9.20 5.25
CA ASP A 49 -19.77 8.85 6.65
C ASP A 49 -18.90 9.59 7.67
N GLN A 50 -18.02 10.49 7.24
CA GLN A 50 -17.17 11.28 8.13
C GLN A 50 -17.80 12.64 8.45
N ASP A 51 -17.73 13.03 9.72
CA ASP A 51 -17.96 14.41 10.13
C ASP A 51 -16.85 15.29 9.55
N THR A 52 -17.21 16.43 8.95
CA THR A 52 -16.22 17.33 8.34
C THR A 52 -15.31 17.96 9.38
N GLY A 53 -14.02 17.72 9.24
CA GLY A 53 -12.96 18.44 9.95
C GLY A 53 -12.60 19.77 9.28
N GLU A 54 -11.50 20.38 9.72
CA GLU A 54 -10.93 21.54 9.01
C GLU A 54 -10.45 21.13 7.61
N GLU A 55 -10.86 21.89 6.61
CA GLU A 55 -10.48 21.68 5.23
C GLU A 55 -9.15 22.39 4.92
N PRO A 56 -8.02 21.67 4.74
CA PRO A 56 -6.75 22.28 4.37
C PRO A 56 -6.90 23.08 3.06
N ASP A 57 -6.21 24.22 2.97
CA ASP A 57 -6.12 24.96 1.71
C ASP A 57 -5.38 24.10 0.66
N SER A 58 -5.67 24.31 -0.61
CA SER A 58 -5.00 23.61 -1.71
C SER A 58 -4.17 24.58 -2.56
N LYS A 59 -3.03 24.10 -3.06
CA LYS A 59 -2.10 24.86 -3.88
C LYS A 59 -1.49 23.98 -4.95
N ARG A 60 -1.13 24.58 -6.08
CA ARG A 60 -0.34 23.92 -7.13
C ARG A 60 1.07 23.67 -6.62
N ILE A 61 1.69 22.58 -7.07
CA ILE A 61 3.07 22.22 -6.70
C ILE A 61 4.05 23.39 -6.90
N LYS A 62 3.91 24.16 -8.00
CA LYS A 62 4.77 25.32 -8.30
C LYS A 62 4.58 26.52 -7.36
N GLU A 63 3.47 26.58 -6.64
CA GLU A 63 3.21 27.61 -5.62
C GLU A 63 3.82 27.24 -4.26
N ILE A 64 4.07 25.94 -4.04
CA ILE A 64 4.60 25.38 -2.79
C ILE A 64 6.13 25.27 -2.83
N PHE A 65 6.67 24.74 -3.94
CA PHE A 65 8.07 24.36 -4.05
C PHE A 65 8.83 25.25 -5.01
N GLU A 66 10.05 25.64 -4.63
CA GLU A 66 10.99 26.29 -5.54
C GLU A 66 11.70 25.20 -6.37
N TRP A 67 11.49 25.21 -7.69
CA TRP A 67 12.07 24.22 -8.63
C TRP A 67 11.74 22.77 -8.27
N PRO A 68 10.44 22.41 -8.24
CA PRO A 68 10.02 21.03 -8.00
C PRO A 68 10.57 20.11 -9.08
N THR A 69 10.83 18.87 -8.70
CA THR A 69 11.14 17.77 -9.62
C THR A 69 10.19 16.63 -9.28
N PHE A 70 9.65 15.94 -10.27
CA PHE A 70 8.74 14.84 -9.94
C PHE A 70 9.45 13.65 -9.26
N PHE A 71 10.30 12.91 -10.00
CA PHE A 71 11.02 11.74 -9.48
C PHE A 71 12.48 12.02 -9.07
N GLY A 72 13.15 12.97 -9.72
CA GLY A 72 14.61 13.03 -9.69
C GLY A 72 15.26 11.78 -10.33
N ASP A 73 16.51 11.48 -9.95
CA ASP A 73 17.28 10.39 -10.57
C ASP A 73 16.86 8.99 -10.07
N GLU A 74 16.65 8.86 -8.75
CA GLU A 74 16.33 7.61 -8.07
C GLU A 74 15.10 7.78 -7.17
N ILE A 75 14.31 6.72 -7.02
CA ILE A 75 13.16 6.65 -6.10
C ILE A 75 13.53 5.66 -5.00
N LYS A 76 13.40 6.06 -3.73
CA LYS A 76 13.85 5.27 -2.58
C LYS A 76 12.75 5.16 -1.54
N ALA A 77 12.60 3.98 -0.93
CA ALA A 77 11.68 3.80 0.20
C ALA A 77 11.94 4.81 1.34
N GLN A 78 13.21 5.13 1.58
CA GLN A 78 13.68 6.11 2.57
C GLN A 78 13.11 7.52 2.39
N GLU A 79 12.67 7.87 1.17
CA GLU A 79 12.11 9.20 0.91
C GLU A 79 10.61 9.25 1.22
N ILE A 80 9.95 8.12 1.51
CA ILE A 80 8.52 8.09 1.83
C ILE A 80 8.32 8.58 3.26
N THR A 81 7.53 9.65 3.42
CA THR A 81 7.12 10.18 4.73
C THR A 81 5.61 10.33 4.77
N GLN A 82 5.00 9.74 5.80
CA GLN A 82 3.58 9.87 6.09
C GLN A 82 3.23 11.31 6.50
N GLY A 83 2.08 11.80 6.03
CA GLY A 83 1.46 13.05 6.48
C GLY A 83 0.38 12.79 7.54
N GLU A 84 -0.63 13.65 7.61
CA GLU A 84 -1.67 13.57 8.64
C GLU A 84 -2.70 12.45 8.41
N LEU A 85 -2.70 11.82 7.24
CA LEU A 85 -3.66 10.75 6.91
C LEU A 85 -3.23 9.41 7.53
N SER A 86 -4.17 8.66 8.10
CA SER A 86 -3.95 7.31 8.65
C SER A 86 -3.87 6.22 7.57
N ASN A 87 -3.05 6.42 6.53
CA ASN A 87 -2.87 5.52 5.40
C ASN A 87 -1.49 4.83 5.37
N CYS A 88 -0.87 4.63 6.54
CA CYS A 88 0.44 3.98 6.67
C CYS A 88 0.58 2.67 5.86
N TRP A 89 -0.50 1.88 5.75
CA TRP A 89 -0.56 0.65 4.97
C TRP A 89 -0.21 0.86 3.49
N PHE A 90 -0.71 1.95 2.90
CA PHE A 90 -0.46 2.31 1.52
C PHE A 90 0.98 2.80 1.33
N LEU A 91 1.49 3.59 2.27
CA LEU A 91 2.87 4.08 2.22
C LEU A 91 3.89 2.96 2.41
N ALA A 92 3.59 2.01 3.30
CA ALA A 92 4.36 0.78 3.43
C ALA A 92 4.31 -0.05 2.13
N ALA A 93 3.14 -0.16 1.50
CA ALA A 93 3.03 -0.83 0.20
C ALA A 93 3.92 -0.15 -0.86
N LEU A 94 3.89 1.17 -0.97
CA LEU A 94 4.76 1.93 -1.86
C LEU A 94 6.25 1.67 -1.58
N ALA A 95 6.66 1.67 -0.31
CA ALA A 95 8.03 1.40 0.09
C ALA A 95 8.51 0.04 -0.43
N THR A 96 7.69 -1.01 -0.33
CA THR A 96 8.02 -2.33 -0.91
C THR A 96 8.12 -2.28 -2.44
N VAL A 97 7.21 -1.58 -3.11
CA VAL A 97 7.18 -1.48 -4.58
C VAL A 97 8.39 -0.71 -5.14
N THR A 98 8.97 0.25 -4.38
CA THR A 98 10.22 0.93 -4.79
C THR A 98 11.38 -0.04 -5.04
N ARG A 99 11.33 -1.25 -4.47
CA ARG A 99 12.38 -2.27 -4.56
C ARG A 99 12.26 -3.14 -5.82
N LEU A 100 11.16 -3.04 -6.55
CA LEU A 100 10.98 -3.79 -7.79
C LEU A 100 11.76 -3.14 -8.94
N PRO A 101 12.32 -3.93 -9.88
CA PRO A 101 13.10 -3.38 -10.99
C PRO A 101 12.34 -2.36 -11.85
N TRP A 102 11.03 -2.56 -11.98
CA TRP A 102 10.14 -1.63 -12.68
C TRP A 102 9.65 -0.48 -11.79
N GLY A 103 9.49 -0.74 -10.49
CA GLY A 103 9.22 0.23 -9.42
C GLY A 103 8.05 1.19 -9.66
N ILE A 104 8.08 2.33 -8.97
CA ILE A 104 7.06 3.38 -9.08
C ILE A 104 6.95 3.94 -10.52
N LYS A 105 8.00 3.81 -11.34
CA LYS A 105 8.04 4.31 -12.72
C LYS A 105 7.08 3.57 -13.67
N ASN A 106 6.66 2.35 -13.37
CA ASN A 106 5.59 1.68 -14.13
C ASN A 106 4.18 2.03 -13.61
N ILE A 107 4.07 2.73 -12.49
CA ILE A 107 2.79 3.20 -11.97
C ILE A 107 2.48 4.57 -12.57
N CYS A 108 3.44 5.51 -12.55
CA CYS A 108 3.31 6.76 -13.29
C CYS A 108 3.75 6.58 -14.74
N VAL A 109 2.78 6.58 -15.67
CA VAL A 109 3.01 6.17 -17.07
C VAL A 109 3.16 7.35 -18.03
N ALA A 110 2.71 8.54 -17.63
CA ALA A 110 2.83 9.78 -18.38
C ALA A 110 2.76 10.98 -17.45
N GLN A 111 3.48 12.06 -17.78
CA GLN A 111 3.44 13.32 -17.02
C GLN A 111 3.83 14.50 -17.90
N ASN A 112 3.32 15.68 -17.57
CA ASN A 112 3.80 16.94 -18.09
C ASN A 112 3.77 17.99 -16.95
N GLU A 113 4.96 18.29 -16.42
CA GLU A 113 5.13 19.22 -15.29
C GLU A 113 4.87 20.68 -15.69
N GLU A 114 4.92 21.03 -16.98
CA GLU A 114 4.61 22.37 -17.46
C GLU A 114 3.12 22.68 -17.28
N PHE A 115 2.25 21.77 -17.72
CA PHE A 115 0.79 21.89 -17.57
C PHE A 115 0.24 21.27 -16.29
N GLY A 116 1.08 20.63 -15.48
CA GLY A 116 0.71 20.07 -14.19
C GLY A 116 -0.23 18.87 -14.30
N VAL A 117 0.00 17.97 -15.25
CA VAL A 117 -0.82 16.76 -15.47
C VAL A 117 0.02 15.50 -15.28
N TYR A 118 -0.52 14.53 -14.53
CA TYR A 118 0.15 13.26 -14.22
C TYR A 118 -0.83 12.10 -14.40
N GLY A 119 -0.37 11.07 -15.10
CA GLY A 119 -1.12 9.85 -15.40
C GLY A 119 -0.54 8.64 -14.69
N PHE A 120 -1.40 7.91 -14.00
CA PHE A 120 -1.08 6.73 -13.21
C PHE A 120 -1.91 5.52 -13.65
N VAL A 121 -1.37 4.33 -13.42
CA VAL A 121 -2.07 3.06 -13.64
C VAL A 121 -2.00 2.24 -12.36
N PHE A 122 -3.17 1.97 -11.80
CA PHE A 122 -3.34 1.12 -10.63
C PHE A 122 -4.11 -0.14 -11.02
N ARG A 123 -4.10 -1.14 -10.14
CA ARG A 123 -4.99 -2.28 -10.23
C ARG A 123 -6.13 -2.09 -9.24
N ARG A 124 -7.35 -2.31 -9.72
CA ARG A 124 -8.59 -2.20 -8.95
C ARG A 124 -9.49 -3.35 -9.34
N ASP A 125 -9.99 -4.09 -8.35
CA ASP A 125 -10.97 -5.17 -8.54
C ASP A 125 -10.59 -6.17 -9.66
N GLY A 126 -9.30 -6.49 -9.73
CA GLY A 126 -8.74 -7.44 -10.71
C GLY A 126 -8.36 -6.85 -12.07
N GLU A 127 -8.73 -5.60 -12.36
CA GLU A 127 -8.42 -4.90 -13.62
C GLU A 127 -7.41 -3.79 -13.43
N TRP A 128 -6.72 -3.40 -14.51
CA TRP A 128 -5.81 -2.25 -14.49
C TRP A 128 -6.56 -1.01 -14.97
N THR A 129 -6.53 0.05 -14.17
CA THR A 129 -7.31 1.28 -14.34
C THR A 129 -6.38 2.49 -14.44
N SER A 130 -6.62 3.35 -15.42
CA SER A 130 -5.91 4.62 -15.59
C SER A 130 -6.54 5.71 -14.73
N VAL A 131 -5.69 6.54 -14.12
CA VAL A 131 -6.11 7.71 -13.35
C VAL A 131 -5.24 8.89 -13.75
N VAL A 132 -5.84 10.01 -14.13
CA VAL A 132 -5.13 11.26 -14.43
C VAL A 132 -5.52 12.30 -13.39
N VAL A 133 -4.53 13.02 -12.86
CA VAL A 133 -4.70 14.08 -11.87
C VAL A 133 -3.92 15.33 -12.25
N ASN A 134 -4.35 16.47 -11.71
CA ASN A 134 -3.59 17.71 -11.77
C ASN A 134 -2.62 17.88 -10.58
N ASP A 135 -1.70 18.84 -10.71
CA ASP A 135 -0.62 19.14 -9.76
C ASP A 135 -1.04 19.94 -8.51
N GLN A 136 -2.32 19.94 -8.17
CA GLN A 136 -2.83 20.57 -6.96
C GLN A 136 -2.74 19.62 -5.77
N VAL A 137 -2.23 20.09 -4.63
CA VAL A 137 -2.15 19.32 -3.38
C VAL A 137 -2.64 20.14 -2.21
N GLU A 138 -3.05 19.45 -1.16
CA GLU A 138 -3.42 19.99 0.14
C GLU A 138 -2.17 20.53 0.83
N LYS A 139 -2.26 21.76 1.30
CA LYS A 139 -1.22 22.42 2.07
C LYS A 139 -1.53 22.26 3.56
N ALA A 140 -0.54 21.86 4.35
CA ALA A 140 -0.71 21.74 5.80
C ALA A 140 -1.16 23.09 6.41
N ILE A 141 -2.16 23.04 7.30
CA ILE A 141 -2.59 24.19 8.10
C ILE A 141 -1.49 24.49 9.10
N THR A 142 -0.82 25.64 8.96
CA THR A 142 0.22 26.07 9.89
C THR A 142 -0.42 26.96 10.95
N LEU A 143 -0.33 26.59 12.23
CA LEU A 143 -0.73 27.46 13.33
C LEU A 143 0.42 28.41 13.71
N ASN A 144 0.10 29.67 13.99
CA ASN A 144 1.05 30.63 14.54
C ASN A 144 1.36 30.27 16.01
N ARG A 145 2.33 30.97 16.63
CA ARG A 145 2.73 30.74 18.03
C ARG A 145 1.59 30.90 19.06
N ASN A 146 0.46 31.48 18.65
CA ASN A 146 -0.72 31.68 19.47
C ASN A 146 -1.82 30.64 19.19
N GLY A 147 -1.57 29.65 18.32
CA GLY A 147 -2.54 28.62 17.94
C GLY A 147 -3.55 29.04 16.87
N GLU A 148 -3.33 30.16 16.16
CA GLU A 148 -4.24 30.62 15.09
C GLU A 148 -3.69 30.28 13.71
N PRO A 149 -4.53 29.96 12.71
CA PRO A 149 -4.07 29.69 11.34
C PRO A 149 -3.21 30.83 10.78
N SER A 150 -1.98 30.51 10.39
CA SER A 150 -1.03 31.46 9.81
C SER A 150 -1.18 31.48 8.28
N SER A 151 -1.53 32.65 7.74
CA SER A 151 -1.64 32.89 6.29
C SER A 151 -0.29 33.23 5.63
N GLN A 152 0.84 33.03 6.32
CA GLN A 152 2.15 33.39 5.77
C GLN A 152 2.56 32.42 4.66
N SER A 153 2.75 32.94 3.45
CA SER A 153 3.43 32.26 2.35
C SER A 153 4.90 32.08 2.73
N VAL A 154 5.28 30.92 3.25
CA VAL A 154 6.66 30.63 3.65
C VAL A 154 7.46 30.26 2.40
N ARG A 155 8.25 31.20 1.91
CA ARG A 155 9.21 31.03 0.79
C ARG A 155 10.55 30.42 1.23
N SER A 156 10.55 29.56 2.23
CA SER A 156 11.78 28.98 2.77
C SER A 156 11.56 27.52 3.14
N LEU A 157 12.32 26.64 2.47
CA LEU A 157 12.51 25.23 2.80
C LEU A 157 12.80 25.08 4.29
N GLY A 158 11.80 24.65 5.06
CA GLY A 158 11.87 24.53 6.51
C GLY A 158 10.47 24.56 7.14
N ASP A 159 9.83 23.40 7.14
CA ASP A 159 8.66 22.97 7.93
C ASP A 159 7.25 23.57 7.76
N ASN A 160 7.04 24.77 7.20
CA ASN A 160 5.68 25.38 7.18
C ASN A 160 5.01 25.51 5.80
N SER A 161 5.47 24.75 4.80
CA SER A 161 4.88 24.71 3.45
C SER A 161 4.73 23.30 2.90
N ALA A 162 4.80 22.28 3.76
CA ALA A 162 4.70 20.90 3.32
C ALA A 162 3.28 20.53 2.86
N PRO A 163 3.15 19.56 1.93
CA PRO A 163 1.89 18.89 1.70
C PRO A 163 1.31 18.37 3.01
N HIS A 164 0.00 18.48 3.19
CA HIS A 164 -0.70 18.03 4.40
C HIS A 164 -0.64 16.50 4.55
N PHE A 165 -0.71 15.80 3.41
CA PHE A 165 -0.63 14.35 3.34
C PHE A 165 0.79 13.88 2.99
N ALA A 166 0.94 12.71 2.37
CA ALA A 166 2.25 12.10 2.17
C ALA A 166 3.18 12.97 1.34
N ARG A 167 4.45 13.02 1.76
CA ARG A 167 5.48 13.85 1.15
C ARG A 167 6.81 13.15 1.07
N SER A 168 7.58 13.52 0.06
CA SER A 168 8.97 13.06 -0.02
C SER A 168 9.81 13.74 1.07
N HIS A 169 10.69 12.98 1.73
CA HIS A 169 11.72 13.54 2.61
C HIS A 169 12.76 14.35 1.80
N GLU A 170 12.98 13.99 0.53
CA GLU A 170 13.75 14.81 -0.40
C GLU A 170 12.91 16.05 -0.78
N PRO A 171 13.27 17.28 -0.34
CA PRO A 171 12.33 18.41 -0.27
C PRO A 171 11.76 18.92 -1.59
N ARG A 172 12.35 18.53 -2.73
CA ARG A 172 11.91 18.97 -4.07
C ARG A 172 11.16 17.88 -4.83
N LYS A 173 11.12 16.64 -4.33
CA LYS A 173 10.47 15.53 -5.02
C LYS A 173 8.98 15.50 -4.70
N THR A 174 8.15 15.46 -5.74
CA THR A 174 6.70 15.62 -5.59
C THR A 174 5.91 14.36 -5.96
N TRP A 175 6.59 13.29 -6.38
CA TRP A 175 5.93 12.07 -6.84
C TRP A 175 5.02 11.43 -5.80
N LEU A 176 5.39 11.46 -4.52
CA LEU A 176 4.63 10.78 -3.47
C LEU A 176 3.26 11.41 -3.29
N SER A 177 3.20 12.74 -3.18
CA SER A 177 1.94 13.48 -3.01
C SER A 177 1.03 13.32 -4.23
N MET A 178 1.59 13.32 -5.45
CA MET A 178 0.82 13.09 -6.68
C MET A 178 0.28 11.66 -6.79
N LEU A 179 1.07 10.68 -6.38
CA LEU A 179 0.67 9.27 -6.43
C LEU A 179 -0.42 9.00 -5.38
N GLU A 180 -0.25 9.49 -4.15
CA GLU A 180 -1.28 9.41 -3.11
C GLU A 180 -2.59 10.08 -3.55
N LYS A 181 -2.52 11.27 -4.15
CA LYS A 181 -3.70 11.93 -4.72
C LYS A 181 -4.39 11.09 -5.79
N ALA A 182 -3.64 10.52 -6.73
CA ALA A 182 -4.22 9.67 -7.76
C ALA A 182 -4.84 8.39 -7.17
N PHE A 183 -4.27 7.88 -6.08
CA PHE A 183 -4.84 6.76 -5.33
C PHE A 183 -6.11 7.17 -4.57
N ALA A 184 -6.14 8.35 -3.96
CA ALA A 184 -7.36 8.91 -3.34
C ALA A 184 -8.47 9.06 -4.38
N LYS A 185 -8.19 9.67 -5.54
CA LYS A 185 -9.12 9.78 -6.66
C LYS A 185 -9.63 8.41 -7.14
N LEU A 186 -8.77 7.40 -7.22
CA LEU A 186 -9.18 6.04 -7.57
C LEU A 186 -10.21 5.48 -6.58
N HIS A 187 -10.04 5.80 -5.29
CA HIS A 187 -10.85 5.34 -4.16
C HIS A 187 -12.04 6.23 -3.78
N GLY A 188 -12.16 7.39 -4.41
CA GLY A 188 -13.25 8.34 -4.23
C GLY A 188 -12.80 9.62 -3.52
N ASP A 189 -12.08 9.47 -2.41
CA ASP A 189 -11.63 10.57 -1.56
C ASP A 189 -10.39 10.17 -0.72
N TYR A 190 -9.74 11.13 -0.06
CA TYR A 190 -8.60 10.84 0.82
C TYR A 190 -9.02 10.08 2.10
N GLY A 191 -10.17 10.39 2.68
CA GLY A 191 -10.73 9.67 3.83
C GLY A 191 -10.92 8.17 3.59
N ALA A 192 -11.16 7.77 2.34
CA ALA A 192 -11.29 6.38 1.90
C ALA A 192 -9.99 5.59 2.09
N LEU A 193 -8.83 6.27 2.05
CA LEU A 193 -7.52 5.66 2.26
C LEU A 193 -7.17 5.40 3.73
N GLY A 194 -7.96 5.95 4.66
CA GLY A 194 -7.79 5.72 6.09
C GLY A 194 -8.01 4.26 6.46
N TRP A 195 -7.04 3.67 7.15
CA TRP A 195 -6.97 2.27 7.60
C TRP A 195 -6.90 1.24 6.47
N GLY A 196 -6.04 0.23 6.62
CA GLY A 196 -5.88 -0.81 5.62
C GLY A 196 -4.75 -1.78 5.91
N PHE A 197 -4.54 -2.68 4.96
CA PHE A 197 -3.57 -3.76 5.02
C PHE A 197 -2.51 -3.56 3.94
N THR A 198 -1.23 -3.66 4.29
CA THR A 198 -0.11 -3.34 3.40
C THR A 198 -0.19 -4.14 2.09
N GLY A 199 -0.56 -5.42 2.20
CA GLY A 199 -0.70 -6.31 1.08
C GLY A 199 -1.80 -5.90 0.11
N GLU A 200 -2.92 -5.35 0.60
CA GLU A 200 -3.95 -4.77 -0.27
C GLU A 200 -3.37 -3.64 -1.13
N GLY A 201 -2.53 -2.80 -0.54
CA GLY A 201 -1.87 -1.71 -1.27
C GLY A 201 -0.92 -2.25 -2.34
N VAL A 202 -0.16 -3.30 -2.01
CA VAL A 202 0.74 -3.93 -2.98
C VAL A 202 -0.06 -4.63 -4.10
N GLU A 203 -1.21 -5.24 -3.80
CA GLU A 203 -2.10 -5.79 -4.83
C GLU A 203 -2.56 -4.72 -5.81
N ASP A 204 -2.89 -3.53 -5.31
CA ASP A 204 -3.40 -2.41 -6.11
C ASP A 204 -2.27 -1.69 -6.86
N LEU A 205 -1.03 -1.76 -6.38
CA LEU A 205 0.14 -1.17 -7.04
C LEU A 205 0.83 -2.12 -8.04
N ALA A 206 0.86 -3.42 -7.73
CA ALA A 206 1.69 -4.41 -8.43
C ALA A 206 0.92 -5.59 -9.03
N GLY A 207 -0.35 -5.75 -8.69
CA GLY A 207 -1.18 -6.85 -9.18
C GLY A 207 -0.87 -8.23 -8.61
N GLY A 208 -0.31 -8.28 -7.41
CA GLY A 208 -0.05 -9.52 -6.69
C GLY A 208 -1.28 -10.15 -6.03
N VAL A 209 -1.03 -11.12 -5.15
CA VAL A 209 -2.00 -11.74 -4.24
C VAL A 209 -1.37 -11.89 -2.85
N THR A 210 -2.05 -11.38 -1.84
CA THR A 210 -1.57 -11.32 -0.45
C THR A 210 -2.00 -12.54 0.33
N SER A 211 -1.05 -13.19 1.00
CA SER A 211 -1.34 -14.19 2.02
C SER A 211 -0.88 -13.68 3.38
N GLU A 212 -1.72 -13.87 4.40
CA GLU A 212 -1.46 -13.43 5.76
C GLU A 212 -0.85 -14.54 6.61
N TYR A 213 0.12 -14.19 7.45
CA TYR A 213 0.81 -15.10 8.36
C TYR A 213 0.83 -14.50 9.76
N SER A 214 0.51 -15.33 10.75
CA SER A 214 0.84 -15.03 12.15
C SER A 214 2.20 -15.65 12.48
N PRO A 215 3.21 -14.87 12.89
CA PRO A 215 4.55 -15.40 13.20
C PRO A 215 4.52 -16.54 14.21
N LYS A 216 3.66 -16.44 15.23
CA LYS A 216 3.45 -17.47 16.26
C LYS A 216 2.88 -18.80 15.72
N LYS A 217 2.29 -18.80 14.53
CA LYS A 217 1.72 -19.99 13.87
C LYS A 217 2.65 -20.59 12.80
N ILE A 218 3.82 -19.99 12.55
CA ILE A 218 4.81 -20.52 11.62
C ILE A 218 5.48 -21.75 12.26
N LEU A 219 5.10 -22.94 11.79
CA LEU A 219 5.60 -24.22 12.34
C LEU A 219 7.08 -24.47 12.04
N ASN A 220 7.59 -23.93 10.93
CA ASN A 220 8.98 -24.10 10.51
C ASN A 220 9.59 -22.75 10.10
N PRO A 221 10.23 -22.04 11.06
CA PRO A 221 10.94 -20.79 10.82
C PRO A 221 12.03 -20.87 9.74
N ASP A 222 12.79 -21.97 9.68
CA ASP A 222 13.86 -22.13 8.67
C ASP A 222 13.30 -22.22 7.24
N SER A 223 12.18 -22.93 7.09
CA SER A 223 11.47 -23.02 5.82
C SER A 223 10.88 -21.67 5.42
N PHE A 224 10.25 -20.95 6.35
CA PHE A 224 9.69 -19.62 6.05
C PHE A 224 10.79 -18.63 5.64
N TRP A 225 11.93 -18.66 6.32
CA TRP A 225 13.10 -17.86 5.93
C TRP A 225 13.56 -18.17 4.49
N THR A 226 13.77 -19.46 4.19
CA THR A 226 14.39 -19.89 2.93
C THR A 226 13.44 -19.79 1.74
N ASN A 227 12.18 -20.20 1.93
CA ASN A 227 11.21 -20.35 0.84
C ASN A 227 10.37 -19.09 0.62
N GLU A 228 10.23 -18.24 1.63
CA GLU A 228 9.45 -16.99 1.58
C GLU A 228 10.38 -15.77 1.70
N LEU A 229 10.87 -15.42 2.90
CA LEU A 229 11.52 -14.13 3.17
C LEU A 229 12.75 -13.85 2.29
N LEU A 230 13.62 -14.84 2.06
CA LEU A 230 14.80 -14.65 1.20
C LEU A 230 14.45 -14.34 -0.26
N LYS A 231 13.20 -14.54 -0.69
CA LYS A 231 12.71 -14.21 -2.03
C LYS A 231 12.03 -12.83 -2.10
N VAL A 232 12.20 -12.00 -1.06
CA VAL A 232 11.73 -10.61 -1.06
C VAL A 232 12.31 -9.83 -2.25
N ASN A 233 11.47 -9.03 -2.89
CA ASN A 233 11.72 -8.27 -4.13
C ASN A 233 11.90 -9.11 -5.42
N ASP A 234 11.77 -10.44 -5.34
CA ASP A 234 11.78 -11.35 -6.51
C ASP A 234 10.43 -12.02 -6.69
N ASP A 235 10.11 -13.01 -5.86
CA ASP A 235 8.82 -13.71 -5.88
C ASP A 235 7.78 -13.01 -5.01
N PHE A 236 8.23 -12.30 -3.96
CA PHE A 236 7.36 -11.77 -2.91
C PHE A 236 7.70 -10.34 -2.52
N LEU A 237 6.67 -9.62 -2.07
CA LEU A 237 6.80 -8.42 -1.24
C LEU A 237 6.18 -8.69 0.13
N PHE A 238 6.57 -7.89 1.12
CA PHE A 238 6.22 -8.16 2.51
C PHE A 238 5.89 -6.88 3.27
N GLY A 239 4.72 -6.88 3.89
CA GLY A 239 4.35 -5.96 4.96
C GLY A 239 4.35 -6.67 6.32
N CYS A 240 4.47 -5.91 7.40
CA CYS A 240 4.29 -6.44 8.76
C CYS A 240 3.72 -5.39 9.69
N SER A 241 3.02 -5.85 10.73
CA SER A 241 2.38 -4.98 11.71
C SER A 241 2.22 -5.66 13.07
N ILE A 242 1.94 -4.83 14.07
CA ILE A 242 1.69 -5.24 15.45
C ILE A 242 0.24 -4.90 15.78
N ASP A 243 -0.63 -5.89 15.90
CA ASP A 243 -1.99 -5.75 16.40
C ASP A 243 -1.94 -5.52 17.90
N SER A 244 -2.28 -4.30 18.33
CA SER A 244 -2.21 -3.90 19.73
C SER A 244 -3.07 -4.77 20.65
N ARG A 245 -4.09 -5.46 20.14
CA ARG A 245 -4.95 -6.39 20.91
C ARG A 245 -4.25 -7.72 21.22
N LEU A 246 -3.19 -8.06 20.50
CA LEU A 246 -2.44 -9.31 20.66
C LEU A 246 -1.15 -9.14 21.48
N VAL A 247 -0.85 -7.91 21.86
CA VAL A 247 0.31 -7.53 22.69
C VAL A 247 -0.11 -7.47 24.16
N GLU A 248 0.71 -8.04 25.04
CA GLU A 248 0.52 -8.02 26.49
C GLU A 248 0.55 -6.58 27.02
N GLU A 249 -0.30 -6.25 28.01
CA GLU A 249 -0.43 -4.88 28.52
C GLU A 249 0.88 -4.33 29.09
N GLU A 250 1.69 -5.16 29.75
CA GLU A 250 3.01 -4.75 30.27
C GLU A 250 4.04 -4.45 29.17
N TYR A 251 3.75 -4.88 27.94
CA TYR A 251 4.60 -4.63 26.77
C TYR A 251 4.24 -3.33 26.03
N LYS A 252 3.18 -2.64 26.46
CA LYS A 252 2.72 -1.37 25.88
C LYS A 252 3.30 -0.18 26.62
N GLN A 253 3.70 0.84 25.86
CA GLN A 253 4.05 2.16 26.35
C GLN A 253 3.27 3.20 25.55
N SER A 254 2.90 4.31 26.21
CA SER A 254 2.40 5.49 25.53
C SER A 254 3.55 6.47 25.31
N ASN A 255 3.67 7.04 24.11
CA ASN A 255 4.55 8.18 23.89
C ASN A 255 3.87 9.50 24.32
N ASP A 256 4.57 10.63 24.18
CA ASP A 256 4.06 11.95 24.60
C ASP A 256 2.82 12.40 23.80
N ASP A 257 2.60 11.82 22.61
CA ASP A 257 1.47 12.11 21.72
C ASP A 257 0.27 11.15 21.94
N GLY A 258 0.39 10.20 22.87
CA GLY A 258 -0.67 9.25 23.23
C GLY A 258 -0.74 8.00 22.35
N ASP A 259 0.18 7.83 21.41
CA ASP A 259 0.27 6.63 20.57
C ASP A 259 0.80 5.43 21.36
N VAL A 260 0.34 4.22 20.99
CA VAL A 260 0.68 2.96 21.65
C VAL A 260 1.85 2.27 20.95
N MET A 261 2.97 2.14 21.66
CA MET A 261 4.21 1.55 21.17
C MET A 261 4.62 0.35 22.02
N THR A 262 5.47 -0.52 21.48
CA THR A 262 6.07 -1.65 22.19
C THR A 262 7.30 -1.23 23.00
N LEU A 263 7.71 -2.04 24.00
CA LEU A 263 8.97 -1.81 24.75
C LEU A 263 10.22 -1.73 23.86
N THR A 264 10.15 -2.25 22.63
CA THR A 264 11.23 -2.24 21.65
C THR A 264 11.21 -1.03 20.71
N GLY A 265 10.25 -0.12 20.87
CA GLY A 265 10.12 1.10 20.07
C GLY A 265 9.43 0.89 18.72
N LEU A 266 8.77 -0.25 18.50
CA LEU A 266 7.94 -0.49 17.32
C LEU A 266 6.50 -0.05 17.60
N ALA A 267 5.89 0.62 16.63
CA ALA A 267 4.53 1.09 16.74
C ALA A 267 3.50 -0.02 16.54
N SER A 268 2.48 0.01 17.39
CA SER A 268 1.30 -0.84 17.23
C SER A 268 0.25 -0.20 16.33
N ASP A 269 -0.58 -1.03 15.70
CA ASP A 269 -1.60 -0.65 14.73
C ASP A 269 -1.04 0.24 13.59
N HIS A 270 0.21 -0.06 13.20
CA HIS A 270 0.98 0.65 12.18
C HIS A 270 1.64 -0.34 11.21
N ALA A 271 1.75 0.07 9.95
CA ALA A 271 2.28 -0.76 8.86
C ALA A 271 3.77 -0.49 8.61
N TYR A 272 4.54 -1.57 8.54
CA TYR A 272 5.97 -1.57 8.22
C TYR A 272 6.23 -2.38 6.95
N SER A 273 7.33 -2.07 6.28
CA SER A 273 7.74 -2.74 5.03
C SER A 273 9.00 -3.55 5.22
N VAL A 274 9.03 -4.80 4.76
CA VAL A 274 10.29 -5.54 4.66
C VAL A 274 10.91 -5.27 3.30
N LEU A 275 12.03 -4.54 3.30
CA LEU A 275 12.71 -4.11 2.08
C LEU A 275 13.82 -5.07 1.64
N ARG A 276 14.38 -5.86 2.57
CA ARG A 276 15.46 -6.81 2.27
C ARG A 276 15.53 -7.91 3.33
N ALA A 277 15.91 -9.11 2.92
CA ALA A 277 16.28 -10.20 3.82
C ALA A 277 17.62 -10.78 3.36
N VAL A 278 18.56 -11.00 4.27
CA VAL A 278 19.89 -11.50 3.94
C VAL A 278 20.38 -12.52 4.96
N GLU A 279 21.05 -13.56 4.47
CA GLU A 279 21.82 -14.48 5.29
C GLU A 279 23.32 -14.28 5.01
N LYS A 280 24.06 -13.79 6.00
CA LYS A 280 25.50 -13.52 5.90
C LYS A 280 26.18 -13.98 7.18
N LYS A 281 27.32 -14.66 7.07
CA LYS A 281 28.15 -15.06 8.23
C LYS A 281 27.36 -15.75 9.35
N GLY A 282 26.42 -16.63 8.99
CA GLY A 282 25.57 -17.35 9.94
C GLY A 282 24.51 -16.49 10.64
N LYS A 283 24.28 -15.26 10.20
CA LYS A 283 23.21 -14.37 10.68
C LYS A 283 22.16 -14.14 9.62
N ARG A 284 20.90 -14.17 10.05
CA ARG A 284 19.72 -13.85 9.26
C ARG A 284 19.19 -12.50 9.69
N LEU A 285 19.22 -11.54 8.77
CA LEU A 285 18.91 -10.14 9.06
C LEU A 285 17.84 -9.65 8.09
N VAL A 286 16.88 -8.90 8.64
CA VAL A 286 15.77 -8.29 7.91
C VAL A 286 15.93 -6.78 7.95
N PHE A 287 15.77 -6.12 6.80
CA PHE A 287 15.78 -4.67 6.67
C PHE A 287 14.35 -4.18 6.52
N ILE A 288 13.95 -3.28 7.41
CA ILE A 288 12.57 -2.81 7.57
C ILE A 288 12.54 -1.30 7.37
N SER A 289 11.43 -0.80 6.85
CA SER A 289 11.14 0.63 6.71
C SER A 289 9.82 0.98 7.41
N ASP A 290 9.88 2.08 8.16
CA ASP A 290 8.76 2.77 8.80
C ASP A 290 8.44 4.05 8.01
N PRO A 291 7.23 4.18 7.41
CA PRO A 291 6.84 5.38 6.69
C PRO A 291 6.61 6.62 7.57
N ARG A 292 6.46 6.51 8.90
CA ARG A 292 6.35 7.67 9.80
C ARG A 292 7.71 8.31 10.08
N ARG A 293 8.78 7.51 10.08
CA ARG A 293 10.17 7.94 10.37
C ARG A 293 10.35 8.57 11.76
N THR A 294 9.39 8.41 12.67
CA THR A 294 9.40 9.00 14.01
C THR A 294 10.00 8.06 15.04
N GLU A 295 9.89 6.74 14.85
CA GLU A 295 10.22 5.75 15.85
C GLU A 295 11.06 4.62 15.27
N GLU A 296 12.22 4.39 15.89
CA GLU A 296 13.16 3.37 15.45
C GLU A 296 13.17 2.19 16.43
N TRP A 297 13.20 0.99 15.87
CA TRP A 297 13.61 -0.23 16.57
C TRP A 297 14.81 0.04 17.48
N THR A 298 14.69 -0.26 18.77
CA THR A 298 15.73 -0.01 19.78
C THR A 298 16.59 -1.24 20.09
N GLY A 299 16.19 -2.41 19.62
CA GLY A 299 16.86 -3.68 19.88
C GLY A 299 18.20 -3.84 19.12
N ARG A 300 18.67 -5.09 19.03
CA ARG A 300 19.94 -5.38 18.35
C ARG A 300 19.81 -5.05 16.85
N TRP A 301 20.86 -4.43 16.27
CA TRP A 301 20.87 -3.92 14.89
C TRP A 301 20.04 -2.66 14.62
N SER A 302 19.47 -2.05 15.66
CA SER A 302 19.03 -0.65 15.62
C SER A 302 20.11 0.30 15.14
N ASN A 303 19.74 1.50 14.72
CA ASN A 303 20.69 2.45 14.15
C ASN A 303 21.80 2.86 15.13
N ASN A 304 21.49 2.84 16.43
CA ASN A 304 22.41 3.12 17.53
C ASN A 304 23.01 1.86 18.18
N SER A 305 22.80 0.67 17.60
CA SER A 305 23.25 -0.59 18.18
C SER A 305 24.75 -0.77 18.14
N GLN A 306 25.34 -1.24 19.25
CA GLN A 306 26.74 -1.68 19.32
C GLN A 306 27.02 -2.92 18.46
N ALA A 307 26.00 -3.56 17.89
CA ALA A 307 26.17 -4.67 16.95
C ALA A 307 26.84 -4.25 15.63
N TRP A 308 26.78 -2.96 15.27
CA TRP A 308 27.37 -2.41 14.07
C TRP A 308 28.89 -2.29 14.16
N THR A 309 29.61 -3.30 13.68
CA THR A 309 31.05 -3.21 13.44
C THR A 309 31.35 -2.66 12.04
N GLU A 310 32.56 -2.13 11.83
CA GLU A 310 33.02 -1.68 10.50
C GLU A 310 32.96 -2.78 9.43
N GLU A 311 33.09 -4.04 9.85
CA GLU A 311 32.90 -5.19 8.98
C GLU A 311 31.43 -5.34 8.56
N TRP A 312 30.48 -5.25 9.50
CA TRP A 312 29.05 -5.38 9.21
C TRP A 312 28.48 -4.21 8.41
N LYS A 313 28.95 -2.98 8.67
CA LYS A 313 28.63 -1.81 7.85
C LYS A 313 28.98 -2.04 6.38
N ARG A 314 30.16 -2.61 6.10
CA ARG A 314 30.56 -2.98 4.73
C ARG A 314 29.77 -4.15 4.16
N VAL A 315 29.51 -5.19 4.95
CA VAL A 315 28.79 -6.39 4.48
C VAL A 315 27.36 -6.07 4.06
N LEU A 316 26.70 -5.15 4.77
CA LEU A 316 25.31 -4.77 4.51
C LEU A 316 25.16 -3.48 3.72
N ASP A 317 26.27 -2.82 3.36
CA ASP A 317 26.27 -1.48 2.80
C ASP A 317 25.41 -0.52 3.64
N TYR A 318 25.59 -0.61 4.97
CA TYR A 318 24.80 0.12 5.93
C TYR A 318 25.48 1.44 6.28
N GLN A 319 24.72 2.52 6.14
CA GLN A 319 25.08 3.85 6.61
C GLN A 319 24.05 4.26 7.67
N PRO A 320 24.49 4.63 8.89
CA PRO A 320 23.58 5.17 9.88
C PRO A 320 22.93 6.44 9.37
N GLN A 321 21.62 6.39 9.21
CA GLN A 321 20.77 7.52 8.79
C GLN A 321 19.48 7.44 9.59
N ASN A 322 18.93 8.60 9.96
CA ASN A 322 17.59 8.68 10.52
C ASN A 322 16.60 8.77 9.34
N ASP A 323 16.45 7.65 8.63
CA ASP A 323 15.64 7.53 7.41
C ASP A 323 14.40 6.66 7.60
N GLY A 324 14.08 6.30 8.85
CA GLY A 324 12.99 5.40 9.20
C GLY A 324 13.27 3.94 8.83
N CYS A 325 14.48 3.59 8.39
CA CYS A 325 14.85 2.22 8.10
C CYS A 325 15.80 1.64 9.15
N PHE A 326 15.66 0.34 9.43
CA PHE A 326 16.50 -0.34 10.41
C PHE A 326 16.66 -1.82 10.08
N TRP A 327 17.70 -2.43 10.68
CA TRP A 327 17.93 -3.86 10.62
C TRP A 327 17.48 -4.54 11.91
N MET A 328 17.04 -5.79 11.81
CA MET A 328 16.80 -6.66 12.97
C MET A 328 17.19 -8.11 12.67
N GLU A 329 17.44 -8.92 13.71
CA GLU A 329 17.64 -10.35 13.52
C GLU A 329 16.30 -11.05 13.21
N TYR A 330 16.33 -12.10 12.39
CA TYR A 330 15.12 -12.84 12.03
C TYR A 330 14.37 -13.44 13.24
N SER A 331 15.09 -13.79 14.31
CA SER A 331 14.48 -14.24 15.56
C SER A 331 13.65 -13.14 16.22
N ASP A 332 14.13 -11.90 16.19
CA ASP A 332 13.41 -10.75 16.72
C ASP A 332 12.21 -10.45 15.82
N PHE A 333 12.38 -10.53 14.49
CA PHE A 333 11.27 -10.38 13.54
C PHE A 333 10.11 -11.35 13.87
N LEU A 334 10.37 -12.63 14.10
CA LEU A 334 9.31 -13.58 14.46
C LEU A 334 8.68 -13.34 15.85
N LYS A 335 9.39 -12.65 16.74
CA LYS A 335 8.97 -12.42 18.11
C LYS A 335 8.10 -11.17 18.25
N GLU A 336 8.51 -10.10 17.57
CA GLU A 336 7.93 -8.76 17.75
C GLU A 336 6.68 -8.55 16.89
N TRP A 337 6.70 -9.02 15.64
CA TRP A 337 5.55 -8.87 14.74
C TRP A 337 4.43 -9.84 15.10
N THR A 338 3.19 -9.38 14.97
CA THR A 338 1.99 -10.22 15.21
C THR A 338 1.34 -10.67 13.91
N HIS A 339 1.60 -9.91 12.83
CA HIS A 339 1.02 -10.08 11.52
C HIS A 339 2.08 -9.82 10.44
N ILE A 340 2.13 -10.70 9.45
CA ILE A 340 2.97 -10.58 8.26
C ILE A 340 2.06 -10.76 7.04
N GLU A 341 2.18 -9.85 6.09
CA GLU A 341 1.46 -9.87 4.82
C GLU A 341 2.49 -10.19 3.72
N ARG A 342 2.37 -11.34 3.06
CA ARG A 342 3.27 -11.74 1.97
C ARG A 342 2.51 -11.71 0.65
N VAL A 343 2.90 -10.79 -0.23
CA VAL A 343 2.29 -10.63 -1.55
C VAL A 343 3.07 -11.38 -2.61
N ARG A 344 2.46 -12.39 -3.23
CA ARG A 344 3.03 -13.08 -4.40
C ARG A 344 2.94 -12.22 -5.64
N LEU A 345 4.06 -12.09 -6.33
CA LEU A 345 4.16 -11.40 -7.61
C LEU A 345 3.97 -12.39 -8.77
N PHE A 346 3.30 -11.91 -9.81
CA PHE A 346 3.10 -12.64 -11.08
C PHE A 346 3.96 -12.04 -12.20
N ASN A 347 5.19 -11.62 -11.86
CA ASN A 347 6.14 -10.98 -12.77
C ASN A 347 6.72 -11.94 -13.83
N LYS A 348 6.61 -13.25 -13.61
CA LYS A 348 7.07 -14.28 -14.53
C LYS A 348 6.03 -14.54 -15.62
N SER A 349 6.46 -14.51 -16.88
CA SER A 349 5.60 -14.60 -18.06
C SER A 349 4.86 -15.94 -18.25
N TRP A 350 5.21 -16.95 -17.46
CA TRP A 350 4.54 -18.26 -17.49
C TRP A 350 3.28 -18.32 -16.62
N TRP A 351 3.00 -17.29 -15.81
CA TRP A 351 1.71 -17.19 -15.12
C TRP A 351 0.59 -16.85 -16.11
N ALA A 352 -0.49 -17.62 -16.05
CA ALA A 352 -1.74 -17.30 -16.72
C ALA A 352 -2.75 -16.84 -15.66
N VAL A 353 -3.39 -15.69 -15.90
CA VAL A 353 -4.41 -15.14 -15.01
C VAL A 353 -5.75 -15.20 -15.72
N ALA A 354 -6.76 -15.69 -15.01
CA ALA A 354 -8.16 -15.65 -15.41
C ALA A 354 -9.00 -15.18 -14.22
N SER A 355 -9.96 -14.30 -14.47
CA SER A 355 -10.88 -13.78 -13.47
C SER A 355 -12.31 -13.75 -14.02
N HIS A 356 -13.29 -13.85 -13.12
CA HIS A 356 -14.69 -13.76 -13.48
C HIS A 356 -15.48 -13.19 -12.31
N TRP A 357 -16.25 -12.13 -12.56
CA TRP A 357 -17.14 -11.52 -11.58
C TRP A 357 -18.53 -12.14 -11.69
N VAL A 358 -19.14 -12.43 -10.54
CA VAL A 358 -20.50 -12.96 -10.45
C VAL A 358 -21.26 -12.23 -9.36
N GLU A 359 -22.55 -12.00 -9.59
CA GLU A 359 -23.46 -11.48 -8.57
C GLU A 359 -23.96 -12.64 -7.71
N VAL A 360 -23.93 -12.48 -6.39
CA VAL A 360 -24.38 -13.49 -5.45
C VAL A 360 -25.36 -12.87 -4.46
N SER A 361 -26.51 -13.51 -4.26
CA SER A 361 -27.43 -13.19 -3.17
C SER A 361 -27.18 -14.14 -2.00
N PRO A 362 -26.46 -13.72 -0.94
CA PRO A 362 -26.11 -14.61 0.16
C PRO A 362 -27.36 -15.03 0.93
N ILE A 363 -27.51 -16.33 1.18
CA ILE A 363 -28.56 -16.88 2.04
C ILE A 363 -28.04 -17.11 3.46
N ARG A 364 -28.94 -17.07 4.46
CA ARG A 364 -28.60 -17.32 5.87
C ARG A 364 -29.33 -18.56 6.40
N PRO A 365 -28.63 -19.56 6.97
CA PRO A 365 -27.17 -19.67 7.08
C PRO A 365 -26.51 -19.98 5.72
N ALA A 366 -25.25 -19.55 5.53
CA ALA A 366 -24.56 -19.81 4.28
C ALA A 366 -24.17 -21.29 4.15
N THR A 367 -24.16 -21.79 2.91
CA THR A 367 -23.92 -23.19 2.56
C THR A 367 -22.92 -23.29 1.41
N TRP A 368 -22.23 -24.42 1.29
CA TRP A 368 -21.20 -24.66 0.27
C TRP A 368 -21.75 -24.99 -1.13
N GLU A 369 -23.06 -25.16 -1.26
CA GLU A 369 -23.71 -25.70 -2.47
C GLU A 369 -24.29 -24.59 -3.37
N GLN A 370 -24.10 -23.31 -3.02
CA GLN A 370 -24.70 -22.20 -3.75
C GLN A 370 -23.96 -21.85 -5.03
N LEU A 371 -22.62 -21.90 -4.99
CA LEU A 371 -21.79 -21.43 -6.08
C LEU A 371 -20.50 -22.25 -6.14
N PHE A 372 -20.16 -22.71 -7.34
CA PHE A 372 -18.91 -23.37 -7.61
C PHE A 372 -18.40 -23.04 -9.01
N PHE A 373 -17.09 -23.13 -9.18
CA PHE A 373 -16.39 -22.94 -10.44
C PHE A 373 -15.69 -24.23 -10.85
N LEU A 374 -15.63 -24.49 -12.15
CA LEU A 374 -14.86 -25.61 -12.71
C LEU A 374 -13.58 -25.07 -13.32
N VAL A 375 -12.44 -25.53 -12.81
CA VAL A 375 -11.11 -25.13 -13.29
C VAL A 375 -10.43 -26.36 -13.90
N THR A 376 -9.84 -26.22 -15.07
CA THR A 376 -9.10 -27.29 -15.73
C THR A 376 -7.65 -26.87 -15.91
N LEU A 377 -6.73 -27.63 -15.32
CA LEU A 377 -5.30 -27.48 -15.52
C LEU A 377 -4.84 -28.50 -16.55
N THR A 378 -4.24 -28.02 -17.64
CA THR A 378 -3.74 -28.90 -18.72
C THR A 378 -2.39 -29.54 -18.40
N LYS A 379 -1.70 -29.04 -17.36
CA LYS A 379 -0.37 -29.46 -16.93
C LYS A 379 -0.28 -29.33 -15.41
N ASP A 380 0.62 -30.07 -14.79
CA ASP A 380 1.01 -29.85 -13.40
C ASP A 380 1.52 -28.42 -13.28
N SER A 381 0.99 -27.66 -12.33
CA SER A 381 1.26 -26.22 -12.23
C SER A 381 1.09 -25.71 -10.81
N PRO A 382 1.93 -24.75 -10.39
CA PRO A 382 1.59 -23.92 -9.24
C PRO A 382 0.31 -23.13 -9.59
N ALA A 383 -0.61 -23.06 -8.65
CA ALA A 383 -1.91 -22.43 -8.80
C ALA A 383 -2.18 -21.52 -7.60
N VAL A 384 -2.66 -20.32 -7.90
CA VAL A 384 -3.18 -19.38 -6.91
C VAL A 384 -4.65 -19.17 -7.22
N ILE A 385 -5.52 -19.57 -6.30
CA ILE A 385 -6.97 -19.42 -6.44
C ILE A 385 -7.40 -18.35 -5.44
N VAL A 386 -8.09 -17.33 -5.95
CA VAL A 386 -8.52 -16.17 -5.17
C VAL A 386 -10.03 -16.02 -5.30
N LEU A 387 -10.69 -15.80 -4.16
CA LEU A 387 -12.06 -15.34 -4.07
C LEU A 387 -12.03 -13.94 -3.46
N SER A 388 -12.50 -12.96 -4.21
CA SER A 388 -12.52 -11.55 -3.81
C SER A 388 -13.94 -10.98 -3.87
N GLN A 389 -14.20 -10.01 -3.00
CA GLN A 389 -15.32 -9.08 -3.17
C GLN A 389 -14.79 -7.73 -3.68
N LEU A 390 -15.70 -6.85 -4.09
CA LEU A 390 -15.34 -5.47 -4.44
C LEU A 390 -14.71 -4.78 -3.22
N ASP A 391 -13.72 -3.92 -3.45
CA ASP A 391 -13.15 -3.12 -2.36
C ASP A 391 -14.22 -2.21 -1.75
N THR A 392 -14.35 -2.25 -0.42
CA THR A 392 -15.39 -1.53 0.30
C THR A 392 -15.06 -0.05 0.49
N ARG A 393 -13.82 0.38 0.25
CA ARG A 393 -13.38 1.78 0.39
C ARG A 393 -14.20 2.74 -0.47
N TYR A 394 -14.60 2.32 -1.67
CA TYR A 394 -15.42 3.12 -2.58
C TYR A 394 -16.83 3.41 -2.05
N PHE A 395 -17.26 2.63 -1.05
CA PHE A 395 -18.63 2.64 -0.54
C PHE A 395 -18.70 3.17 0.89
N LYS A 396 -17.66 3.84 1.40
CA LYS A 396 -17.76 4.52 2.71
C LYS A 396 -18.94 5.50 2.69
N GLY A 397 -19.83 5.38 3.68
CA GLY A 397 -21.13 6.05 3.73
C GLY A 397 -22.23 5.60 2.74
N LEU A 398 -21.94 4.72 1.77
CA LEU A 398 -22.92 4.11 0.86
C LEU A 398 -23.17 2.62 1.12
N ALA A 399 -22.31 1.99 1.92
CA ALA A 399 -22.36 0.56 2.19
C ALA A 399 -23.64 0.15 2.95
N GLY A 400 -24.10 -1.07 2.67
CA GLY A 400 -25.17 -1.69 3.44
C GLY A 400 -24.74 -2.07 4.85
N PRO A 401 -25.68 -2.46 5.74
CA PRO A 401 -25.40 -2.73 7.15
C PRO A 401 -24.77 -4.11 7.39
N PHE A 402 -23.99 -4.63 6.43
CA PHE A 402 -23.48 -6.00 6.44
C PHE A 402 -22.02 -6.08 6.00
N ASN A 403 -21.27 -6.93 6.71
CA ASN A 403 -19.97 -7.41 6.27
C ASN A 403 -20.09 -8.83 5.73
N PHE A 404 -19.35 -9.13 4.65
CA PHE A 404 -19.33 -10.45 4.04
C PHE A 404 -18.03 -11.19 4.37
N GLY A 405 -18.16 -12.40 4.89
CA GLY A 405 -17.05 -13.34 5.08
C GLY A 405 -16.93 -14.26 3.87
N LEU A 406 -15.72 -14.45 3.37
CA LEU A 406 -15.44 -15.28 2.19
C LEU A 406 -14.76 -16.58 2.61
N ASP A 407 -15.23 -17.70 2.08
CA ASP A 407 -14.75 -19.05 2.34
C ASP A 407 -14.54 -19.78 1.00
N LEU A 408 -13.43 -20.49 0.84
CA LEU A 408 -13.05 -21.19 -0.40
C LEU A 408 -12.68 -22.66 -0.15
N LYS A 409 -13.11 -23.58 -1.02
CA LYS A 409 -12.67 -25.00 -1.03
C LYS A 409 -12.34 -25.46 -2.43
N VAL A 410 -11.34 -26.32 -2.56
CA VAL A 410 -10.91 -26.87 -3.85
C VAL A 410 -10.93 -28.40 -3.78
N PHE A 411 -11.66 -29.01 -4.71
CA PHE A 411 -11.79 -30.46 -4.86
C PHE A 411 -11.21 -30.89 -6.18
N ASN A 412 -10.55 -32.05 -6.24
CA ASN A 412 -10.35 -32.73 -7.53
C ASN A 412 -11.56 -33.62 -7.85
N GLU A 413 -11.73 -34.00 -9.12
CA GLU A 413 -12.83 -34.88 -9.55
C GLU A 413 -12.83 -36.27 -8.87
N ARG A 414 -11.72 -36.66 -8.23
CA ARG A 414 -11.57 -37.92 -7.49
C ARG A 414 -11.90 -37.82 -5.99
N LYS A 415 -12.36 -36.65 -5.52
CA LYS A 415 -12.68 -36.34 -4.12
C LYS A 415 -11.47 -36.38 -3.16
N GLU A 416 -10.25 -36.27 -3.66
CA GLU A 416 -9.12 -35.87 -2.81
C GLU A 416 -9.28 -34.37 -2.53
N TRP A 417 -9.17 -33.99 -1.26
CA TRP A 417 -9.58 -32.68 -0.80
C TRP A 417 -8.39 -31.84 -0.33
N TYR A 418 -8.37 -30.59 -0.80
CA TYR A 418 -7.58 -29.53 -0.20
C TYR A 418 -8.56 -28.59 0.48
N THR A 419 -8.64 -28.63 1.81
CA THR A 419 -9.46 -27.68 2.57
C THR A 419 -8.54 -26.60 3.09
N PHE A 420 -8.71 -25.38 2.59
CA PHE A 420 -8.09 -24.20 3.18
C PHE A 420 -9.21 -23.33 3.72
N ARG A 421 -9.02 -22.79 4.92
CA ARG A 421 -9.92 -21.80 5.50
C ARG A 421 -9.05 -20.60 5.81
N SER A 422 -9.23 -19.55 5.04
CA SER A 422 -8.66 -18.24 5.33
C SER A 422 -9.82 -17.26 5.39
N SER A 423 -9.71 -16.25 6.23
CA SER A 423 -10.69 -15.19 6.39
C SER A 423 -9.95 -13.86 6.31
N GLY A 424 -10.04 -13.20 5.15
CA GLY A 424 -9.59 -11.82 4.94
C GLY A 424 -10.79 -10.94 4.59
N PRO A 425 -10.72 -9.62 4.83
CA PRO A 425 -11.85 -8.70 4.65
C PRO A 425 -12.15 -8.43 3.16
N ARG A 426 -11.13 -8.37 2.29
CA ARG A 426 -11.32 -8.11 0.84
C ARG A 426 -11.25 -9.37 -0.02
N SER A 427 -10.35 -10.28 0.31
CA SER A 427 -10.18 -11.53 -0.43
C SER A 427 -9.69 -12.67 0.45
N VAL A 428 -9.88 -13.88 -0.05
CA VAL A 428 -9.27 -15.10 0.48
C VAL A 428 -8.61 -15.85 -0.66
N ASN A 429 -7.45 -16.43 -0.41
CA ASN A 429 -6.68 -17.13 -1.42
C ASN A 429 -6.09 -18.41 -0.89
N MET A 430 -5.65 -19.23 -1.83
CA MET A 430 -4.94 -20.47 -1.59
C MET A 430 -3.83 -20.61 -2.64
N GLU A 431 -2.65 -20.99 -2.19
CA GLU A 431 -1.53 -21.34 -3.06
C GLU A 431 -1.27 -22.84 -2.97
N LEU A 432 -1.25 -23.50 -4.13
CA LEU A 432 -1.11 -24.95 -4.23
C LEU A 432 -0.19 -25.31 -5.40
N ASP A 433 0.48 -26.45 -5.29
CA ASP A 433 0.99 -27.17 -6.45
C ASP A 433 -0.05 -28.23 -6.85
N LEU A 434 -0.70 -28.02 -8.01
CA LEU A 434 -1.79 -28.85 -8.49
C LEU A 434 -1.36 -29.67 -9.71
N PRO A 435 -1.59 -30.99 -9.71
CA PRO A 435 -1.45 -31.81 -10.92
C PRO A 435 -2.39 -31.36 -12.06
N ALA A 436 -2.07 -31.79 -13.29
CA ALA A 436 -2.99 -31.67 -14.41
C ALA A 436 -4.31 -32.38 -14.09
N GLY A 437 -5.43 -31.72 -14.29
CA GLY A 437 -6.72 -32.26 -13.92
C GLY A 437 -7.83 -31.23 -13.88
N ARG A 438 -9.00 -31.71 -13.48
CA ARG A 438 -10.20 -30.89 -13.29
C ARG A 438 -10.47 -30.73 -11.80
N TYR A 439 -10.80 -29.49 -11.44
CA TYR A 439 -11.00 -29.05 -10.08
C TYR A 439 -12.34 -28.35 -9.95
N ILE A 440 -13.01 -28.57 -8.82
CA ILE A 440 -14.22 -27.87 -8.41
C ILE A 440 -13.82 -26.91 -7.30
N VAL A 441 -14.07 -25.62 -7.51
CA VAL A 441 -13.82 -24.57 -6.53
C VAL A 441 -15.16 -24.16 -5.94
N CYS A 442 -15.47 -24.60 -4.72
CA CYS A 442 -16.68 -24.22 -4.02
C CYS A 442 -16.44 -22.98 -3.18
N VAL A 443 -17.42 -22.10 -3.14
CA VAL A 443 -17.36 -20.88 -2.35
C VAL A 443 -18.49 -20.86 -1.33
N LYS A 444 -18.24 -20.19 -0.21
CA LYS A 444 -19.24 -19.90 0.80
C LYS A 444 -19.09 -18.44 1.19
N ILE A 445 -20.21 -17.73 1.27
CA ILE A 445 -20.25 -16.30 1.59
C ILE A 445 -21.15 -16.13 2.81
N ASP A 446 -20.55 -15.85 3.95
CA ASP A 446 -21.26 -15.51 5.18
C ASP A 446 -21.60 -14.03 5.19
N CYS A 447 -22.73 -13.67 5.81
CA CYS A 447 -23.16 -12.29 5.97
C CYS A 447 -23.38 -12.00 7.45
N VAL A 448 -22.70 -10.98 7.97
CA VAL A 448 -22.77 -10.56 9.38
C VAL A 448 -23.26 -9.11 9.43
N LYS A 449 -24.27 -8.85 10.25
CA LYS A 449 -24.77 -7.49 10.43
C LYS A 449 -23.72 -6.67 11.20
N ILE A 450 -23.48 -5.45 10.75
CA ILE A 450 -22.67 -4.46 11.46
C ILE A 450 -23.54 -3.94 12.62
N ASP A 451 -23.03 -4.02 13.84
CA ASP A 451 -23.72 -3.60 15.07
C ASP A 451 -23.71 -2.08 15.25
#